data_AF-C5L816-F1
#
_entry.id   AF-C5L816-F1
#
_cell.length_a   1.000
_cell.length_b   1.000
_cell.length_c   1.000
_cell.angle_alpha   90.00
_cell.angle_beta   90.00
_cell.angle_gamma   90.00
#
_symmetry.space_group_name_H-M   'P 1'
#
loop_
_entity.id
_entity.type
_entity.pdbx_description
1 polymer ?
#
loop_
_entity_poly.entity_id
_entity_poly.type
_entity_poly.pdbx_seq_one_letter_code
_entity_poly.pdbx_strand_id
1 'polypeptide(L)'
;PADRLDTADYSAGANTMMWVKWQVSSLMRQVLEALAFIHARHIVHRDVKAENFLFVDKHDKSRLKLCDFGAAVNLRTTVKGLAEGRVGTLSYAAPEIYLSEGADTRSDMWSAGVVLYVMLCAASPFRQSGDRSTKVVVHRVKTGSIIKNRPAWQNLSEAAVDLVRRLLVVEPSRRLTAAEALHHPFVLASSPSITPRTLTIAGRHKLDRYLAFPLQRKELLRAAARLVPESQLGELSRIFAIADSDHDGRVDLGELNFLVEESASGSSTLGTACVRACGNGSATLDYLDFIIAIDGAISRDMLSLSSSAIARSSISCRFPLDVTSARQYAQSSQDT
;
A
#
# COMPACT_ATOMS: atom_id res chain seq x y z
N PRO A 1 43.75 10.37 -22.23
CA PRO A 1 43.90 8.94 -22.58
C PRO A 1 42.73 8.15 -21.93
N ALA A 2 41.54 8.06 -22.53
CA ALA A 2 41.29 7.42 -23.83
C ALA A 2 42.14 6.15 -24.00
N ASP A 3 41.45 5.01 -24.09
CA ASP A 3 41.92 3.65 -24.35
C ASP A 3 42.15 2.75 -23.13
N ARG A 4 41.07 2.05 -22.77
CA ARG A 4 40.97 0.59 -22.57
C ARG A 4 39.66 0.24 -21.87
N LEU A 5 38.57 0.24 -22.64
CA LEU A 5 37.43 -0.63 -22.36
C LEU A 5 37.54 -1.76 -23.38
N ASP A 6 38.43 -2.71 -23.06
CA ASP A 6 38.53 -3.96 -23.79
C ASP A 6 37.25 -4.76 -23.56
N THR A 7 36.83 -5.37 -24.65
CA THR A 7 35.67 -6.22 -24.81
C THR A 7 35.66 -7.38 -23.80
N ALA A 8 34.86 -7.25 -22.75
CA ALA A 8 34.51 -8.35 -21.87
C ALA A 8 33.00 -8.36 -21.62
N ASP A 9 32.40 -9.41 -22.16
CA ASP A 9 31.20 -10.09 -21.66
C ASP A 9 29.81 -9.54 -22.02
N TYR A 10 29.39 -9.80 -23.26
CA TYR A 10 27.99 -9.68 -23.71
C TYR A 10 27.01 -10.58 -22.93
N SER A 11 27.48 -11.52 -22.11
CA SER A 11 26.64 -12.38 -21.26
C SER A 11 26.19 -11.72 -19.94
N ALA A 12 26.95 -10.74 -19.44
CA ALA A 12 26.66 -10.01 -18.20
C ALA A 12 25.54 -8.95 -18.37
N GLY A 13 25.37 -8.43 -19.58
CA GLY A 13 24.35 -7.42 -19.91
C GLY A 13 22.92 -7.96 -19.80
N ALA A 14 22.68 -9.20 -20.24
CA ALA A 14 21.36 -9.82 -20.18
C ALA A 14 20.92 -10.09 -18.73
N ASN A 15 21.83 -10.60 -17.89
CA ASN A 15 21.58 -10.80 -16.47
C ASN A 15 21.34 -9.45 -15.77
N THR A 16 22.24 -8.48 -15.89
CA THR A 16 22.05 -7.15 -15.26
C THR A 16 20.71 -6.50 -15.66
N MET A 17 20.32 -6.61 -16.93
CA MET A 17 19.07 -6.06 -17.45
C MET A 17 17.83 -6.85 -16.99
N MET A 18 17.95 -8.16 -16.75
CA MET A 18 16.90 -8.99 -16.13
C MET A 18 16.72 -8.65 -14.65
N TRP A 19 17.81 -8.49 -13.89
CA TRP A 19 17.77 -8.09 -12.48
C TRP A 19 17.10 -6.73 -12.28
N VAL A 20 17.41 -5.75 -13.12
CA VAL A 20 16.74 -4.44 -13.12
C VAL A 20 15.24 -4.56 -13.41
N LYS A 21 14.83 -5.42 -14.36
CA LYS A 21 13.40 -5.62 -14.68
C LYS A 21 12.62 -6.23 -13.51
N TRP A 22 13.20 -7.21 -12.80
CA TRP A 22 12.59 -7.80 -11.60
C TRP A 22 12.44 -6.79 -10.47
N GLN A 23 13.45 -5.94 -10.26
CA GLN A 23 13.39 -4.86 -9.29
C GLN A 23 12.28 -3.85 -9.64
N VAL A 24 12.18 -3.44 -10.91
CA VAL A 24 11.13 -2.50 -11.35
C VAL A 24 9.74 -3.09 -11.16
N SER A 25 9.52 -4.38 -11.46
CA SER A 25 8.23 -5.02 -11.20
C SER A 25 7.88 -5.05 -9.71
N SER A 26 8.84 -5.37 -8.84
CA SER A 26 8.63 -5.36 -7.38
C SER A 26 8.34 -3.96 -6.83
N LEU A 27 9.02 -2.93 -7.33
CA LEU A 27 8.74 -1.53 -6.97
C LEU A 27 7.37 -1.09 -7.49
N MET A 28 7.03 -1.46 -8.72
CA MET A 28 5.73 -1.14 -9.31
C MET A 28 4.58 -1.80 -8.54
N ARG A 29 4.77 -3.03 -8.03
CA ARG A 29 3.81 -3.68 -7.13
C ARG A 29 3.53 -2.80 -5.91
N GLN A 30 4.56 -2.31 -5.24
CA GLN A 30 4.41 -1.44 -4.06
C GLN A 30 3.74 -0.09 -4.39
N VAL A 31 4.06 0.49 -5.54
CA VAL A 31 3.35 1.70 -6.06
C VAL A 31 1.86 1.41 -6.21
N LEU A 32 1.51 0.29 -6.84
CA LEU A 32 0.12 -0.10 -7.10
C LEU A 32 -0.62 -0.48 -5.82
N GLU A 33 0.01 -1.16 -4.86
CA GLU A 33 -0.56 -1.47 -3.54
C GLU A 33 -0.91 -0.17 -2.79
N ALA A 34 0.00 0.80 -2.76
CA ALA A 34 -0.25 2.09 -2.14
C ALA A 34 -1.41 2.85 -2.80
N LEU A 35 -1.49 2.82 -4.13
CA LEU A 35 -2.59 3.44 -4.88
C LEU A 35 -3.92 2.72 -4.67
N ALA A 36 -3.94 1.39 -4.74
CA ALA A 36 -5.13 0.58 -4.48
C ALA A 36 -5.73 0.90 -3.11
N PHE A 37 -4.87 0.98 -2.09
CA PHE A 37 -5.26 1.32 -0.72
C PHE A 37 -6.01 2.65 -0.61
N ILE A 38 -5.47 3.72 -1.22
CA ILE A 38 -6.08 5.06 -1.15
C ILE A 38 -7.29 5.18 -2.07
N HIS A 39 -7.27 4.51 -3.23
CA HIS A 39 -8.36 4.51 -4.21
C HIS A 39 -9.59 3.78 -3.67
N ALA A 40 -9.42 2.68 -2.94
CA ALA A 40 -10.51 2.00 -2.22
C ALA A 40 -11.21 2.91 -1.20
N ARG A 41 -10.51 3.93 -0.70
CA ARG A 41 -11.04 4.97 0.21
C ARG A 41 -11.51 6.23 -0.53
N HIS A 42 -11.60 6.17 -1.85
CA HIS A 42 -11.98 7.27 -2.74
C HIS A 42 -11.07 8.50 -2.62
N ILE A 43 -9.80 8.31 -2.27
CA ILE A 43 -8.81 9.37 -2.22
C ILE A 43 -8.03 9.35 -3.53
N VAL A 44 -8.04 10.46 -4.25
CA VAL A 44 -7.13 10.69 -5.39
C VAL A 44 -5.92 11.49 -4.91
N HIS A 45 -4.71 11.05 -5.26
CA HIS A 45 -3.45 11.65 -4.83
C HIS A 45 -3.12 12.92 -5.62
N ARG A 46 -3.30 12.88 -6.95
CA ARG A 46 -3.07 13.98 -7.93
C ARG A 46 -1.62 14.42 -8.15
N ASP A 47 -0.66 13.97 -7.34
CA ASP A 47 0.77 14.22 -7.57
C ASP A 47 1.60 12.92 -7.51
N VAL A 48 1.14 11.87 -8.18
CA VAL A 48 1.90 10.61 -8.29
C VAL A 48 3.10 10.81 -9.21
N LYS A 49 4.30 10.72 -8.65
CA LYS A 49 5.59 10.86 -9.34
C LYS A 49 6.67 10.14 -8.54
N ALA A 50 7.82 9.84 -9.16
CA ALA A 50 8.87 9.05 -8.53
C ALA A 50 9.39 9.69 -7.23
N GLU A 51 9.43 11.02 -7.17
CA GLU A 51 9.89 11.82 -6.04
C GLU A 51 8.99 11.69 -4.80
N ASN A 52 7.71 11.35 -4.98
CA ASN A 52 6.74 11.14 -3.90
C ASN A 52 6.69 9.67 -3.43
N PHE A 53 7.61 8.82 -3.90
CA PHE A 53 7.81 7.48 -3.38
C PHE A 53 9.18 7.38 -2.69
N LEU A 54 9.17 7.22 -1.38
CA LEU A 54 10.38 7.21 -0.56
C LEU A 54 10.67 5.81 -0.04
N PHE A 55 11.96 5.45 -0.03
CA PHE A 55 12.43 4.27 0.68
C PHE A 55 12.52 4.57 2.18
N VAL A 56 12.08 3.61 3.00
CA VAL A 56 12.10 3.75 4.47
C VAL A 56 13.52 3.83 5.01
N ASP A 57 14.45 3.11 4.39
CA ASP A 57 15.86 3.03 4.77
C ASP A 57 16.76 2.82 3.54
N LYS A 58 18.06 2.61 3.78
CA LYS A 58 19.08 2.46 2.72
C LYS A 58 19.30 1.00 2.28
N HIS A 59 18.52 0.04 2.77
CA HIS A 59 18.73 -1.37 2.42
C HIS A 59 18.16 -1.68 1.02
N ASP A 60 18.79 -2.62 0.31
CA ASP A 60 18.36 -3.00 -1.06
C ASP A 60 16.93 -3.55 -1.16
N LYS A 61 16.36 -3.99 -0.04
CA LYS A 61 14.99 -4.49 0.09
C LYS A 61 14.08 -3.52 0.83
N SER A 62 14.47 -2.25 0.92
CA SER A 62 13.70 -1.25 1.64
C SER A 62 12.30 -1.10 1.06
N ARG A 63 11.32 -0.91 1.93
CA ARG A 63 9.93 -0.70 1.51
C ARG A 63 9.79 0.70 0.92
N LEU A 64 8.99 0.78 -0.13
CA LEU A 64 8.61 2.03 -0.79
C LEU A 64 7.30 2.54 -0.18
N LYS A 65 7.24 3.83 0.18
CA LYS A 65 6.04 4.47 0.72
C LYS A 65 5.68 5.70 -0.09
N LEU A 66 4.38 5.82 -0.41
CA LEU A 66 3.80 7.03 -0.99
C LEU A 66 3.76 8.15 0.06
N CYS A 67 4.20 9.34 -0.30
CA CYS A 67 4.19 10.53 0.54
C CYS A 67 3.57 11.74 -0.19
N ASP A 68 3.47 12.85 0.53
CA ASP A 68 2.95 14.15 0.05
C ASP A 68 1.51 14.14 -0.47
N PHE A 69 0.57 14.04 0.47
CA PHE A 69 -0.86 14.17 0.23
C PHE A 69 -1.32 15.64 0.15
N GLY A 70 -0.42 16.62 -0.02
CA GLY A 70 -0.78 18.04 -0.06
C GLY A 70 -1.71 18.40 -1.21
N ALA A 71 -1.69 17.62 -2.30
CA ALA A 71 -2.60 17.74 -3.42
C ALA A 71 -3.80 16.77 -3.35
N ALA A 72 -3.87 15.86 -2.37
CA ALA A 72 -4.87 14.80 -2.37
C ALA A 72 -6.28 15.31 -2.08
N VAL A 73 -7.29 14.64 -2.63
CA VAL A 73 -8.71 14.97 -2.42
C VAL A 73 -9.50 13.69 -2.17
N ASN A 74 -10.42 13.74 -1.21
CA ASN A 74 -11.42 12.70 -1.04
C ASN A 74 -12.58 12.96 -2.02
N LEU A 75 -12.74 12.11 -3.02
CA LEU A 75 -13.76 12.27 -4.06
C LEU A 75 -15.18 12.24 -3.50
N ARG A 76 -15.42 11.60 -2.34
CA ARG A 76 -16.74 11.60 -1.67
C ARG A 76 -17.15 12.98 -1.16
N THR A 77 -16.19 13.89 -0.93
CA THR A 77 -16.49 15.26 -0.51
C THR A 77 -16.68 16.21 -1.69
N THR A 78 -16.59 15.71 -2.93
CA THR A 78 -16.77 16.49 -4.15
C THR A 78 -18.17 16.29 -4.71
N VAL A 79 -18.73 17.32 -5.36
CA VAL A 79 -20.11 17.29 -5.88
C VAL A 79 -20.25 16.30 -7.05
N LYS A 80 -19.21 16.15 -7.88
CA LYS A 80 -19.25 15.33 -9.11
C LYS A 80 -18.45 14.03 -9.00
N GLY A 81 -17.89 13.71 -7.83
CA GLY A 81 -16.93 12.62 -7.70
C GLY A 81 -15.60 12.87 -8.43
N LEU A 82 -15.29 14.14 -8.71
CA LEU A 82 -14.11 14.59 -9.46
C LEU A 82 -13.43 15.73 -8.70
N ALA A 83 -12.10 15.69 -8.66
CA ALA A 83 -11.29 16.75 -8.07
C ALA A 83 -10.90 17.78 -9.14
N GLU A 84 -11.44 19.00 -9.02
CA GLU A 84 -11.19 20.08 -9.97
C GLU A 84 -9.81 20.74 -9.76
N GLY A 85 -9.35 21.46 -10.79
CA GLY A 85 -8.10 22.22 -10.77
C GLY A 85 -6.89 21.46 -11.32
N ARG A 86 -5.91 22.22 -11.82
CA ARG A 86 -4.62 21.71 -12.29
C ARG A 86 -3.60 21.83 -11.17
N VAL A 87 -3.55 20.82 -10.32
CA VAL A 87 -2.64 20.73 -9.17
C VAL A 87 -1.70 19.56 -9.39
N GLY A 88 -0.50 19.62 -8.81
CA GLY A 88 0.54 18.60 -8.95
C GLY A 88 1.50 18.84 -10.11
N THR A 89 2.30 17.84 -10.41
CA THR A 89 3.41 17.92 -11.37
C THR A 89 2.93 17.56 -12.77
N LEU A 90 2.70 18.58 -13.60
CA LEU A 90 2.07 18.40 -14.92
C LEU A 90 2.79 17.40 -15.85
N SER A 91 4.10 17.19 -15.72
CA SER A 91 4.82 16.20 -16.55
C SER A 91 4.36 14.76 -16.34
N TYR A 92 3.67 14.48 -15.24
CA TYR A 92 3.07 13.18 -14.91
C TYR A 92 1.55 13.18 -15.10
N ALA A 93 0.94 14.34 -15.27
CA ALA A 93 -0.52 14.48 -15.28
C ALA A 93 -1.18 13.83 -16.51
N ALA A 94 -2.38 13.31 -16.26
CA ALA A 94 -3.23 12.66 -17.25
C ALA A 94 -3.88 13.65 -18.23
N PRO A 95 -4.32 13.20 -19.43
CA PRO A 95 -4.95 14.06 -20.44
C PRO A 95 -6.14 14.86 -19.92
N GLU A 96 -7.00 14.24 -19.11
CA GLU A 96 -8.19 14.86 -18.51
C GLU A 96 -7.85 16.08 -17.64
N ILE A 97 -6.65 16.11 -17.02
CA ILE A 97 -6.15 17.26 -16.24
C ILE A 97 -5.81 18.44 -17.16
N TYR A 98 -5.20 18.16 -18.32
CA TYR A 98 -4.91 19.17 -19.34
C TYR A 98 -6.14 19.69 -20.06
N LEU A 99 -7.25 18.94 -20.01
CA LEU A 99 -8.56 19.32 -20.53
C LEU A 99 -9.44 19.99 -19.48
N SER A 100 -8.98 20.05 -18.22
CA SER A 100 -9.74 20.59 -17.08
C SER A 100 -11.07 19.85 -16.83
N GLU A 101 -11.11 18.55 -17.13
CA GLU A 101 -12.29 17.68 -16.94
C GLU A 101 -12.43 17.19 -15.50
N GLY A 102 -11.37 17.37 -14.69
CA GLY A 102 -11.29 16.91 -13.30
C GLY A 102 -10.46 15.63 -13.18
N ALA A 103 -9.93 15.40 -11.98
CA ALA A 103 -9.17 14.20 -11.64
C ALA A 103 -10.04 13.18 -10.91
N ASP A 104 -9.90 11.91 -11.25
CA ASP A 104 -10.37 10.77 -10.45
C ASP A 104 -9.19 9.85 -10.09
N THR A 105 -9.48 8.71 -9.47
CA THR A 105 -8.45 7.70 -9.14
C THR A 105 -7.71 7.19 -10.38
N ARG A 106 -8.32 7.22 -11.57
CA ARG A 106 -7.66 6.80 -12.81
C ARG A 106 -6.65 7.82 -13.29
N SER A 107 -6.77 9.09 -12.94
CA SER A 107 -5.73 10.10 -13.20
C SER A 107 -4.41 9.76 -12.50
N ASP A 108 -4.46 9.19 -11.29
CA ASP A 108 -3.27 8.64 -10.62
C ASP A 108 -2.69 7.43 -11.38
N MET A 109 -3.55 6.59 -11.98
CA MET A 109 -3.11 5.41 -12.74
C MET A 109 -2.34 5.77 -14.02
N TRP A 110 -2.69 6.88 -14.67
CA TRP A 110 -1.87 7.41 -15.77
C TRP A 110 -0.50 7.84 -15.26
N SER A 111 -0.49 8.58 -14.16
CA SER A 111 0.74 9.07 -13.52
C SER A 111 1.64 7.90 -13.09
N ALA A 112 1.06 6.82 -12.58
CA ALA A 112 1.73 5.55 -12.28
C ALA A 112 2.30 4.89 -13.55
N GLY A 113 1.60 4.96 -14.68
CA GLY A 113 2.11 4.55 -16.00
C GLY A 113 3.31 5.38 -16.46
N VAL A 114 3.32 6.69 -16.19
CA VAL A 114 4.47 7.57 -16.44
C VAL A 114 5.66 7.16 -15.56
N VAL A 115 5.43 6.91 -14.27
CA VAL A 115 6.45 6.42 -13.33
C VAL A 115 7.04 5.09 -13.81
N LEU A 116 6.20 4.11 -14.18
CA LEU A 116 6.65 2.84 -14.72
C LEU A 116 7.53 3.02 -15.97
N TYR A 117 7.09 3.83 -16.92
CA TYR A 117 7.87 4.12 -18.12
C TYR A 117 9.23 4.72 -17.74
N VAL A 118 9.26 5.69 -16.82
CA VAL A 118 10.50 6.33 -16.36
C VAL A 118 11.44 5.31 -15.70
N MET A 119 10.93 4.41 -14.87
CA MET A 119 11.74 3.33 -14.27
C MET A 119 12.34 2.39 -15.33
N LEU A 120 11.58 2.06 -16.39
CA LEU A 120 12.00 1.14 -17.43
C LEU A 120 12.94 1.77 -18.47
N CYS A 121 12.78 3.05 -18.76
CA CYS A 121 13.46 3.74 -19.88
C CYS A 121 14.38 4.88 -19.44
N ALA A 122 14.42 5.21 -18.14
CA ALA A 122 15.16 6.34 -17.57
C ALA A 122 14.88 7.70 -18.24
N ALA A 123 13.68 7.87 -18.80
CA ALA A 123 13.30 9.06 -19.55
C ALA A 123 11.77 9.24 -19.63
N SER A 124 11.30 10.45 -19.90
CA SER A 124 9.86 10.75 -19.97
C SER A 124 9.18 10.10 -21.18
N PRO A 125 7.97 9.51 -21.05
CA PRO A 125 7.22 8.92 -22.18
C PRO A 125 6.79 9.93 -23.24
N PHE A 126 6.66 11.22 -22.90
CA PHE A 126 6.08 12.24 -23.78
C PHE A 126 7.04 13.36 -24.19
N ARG A 127 8.21 13.47 -23.53
CA ARG A 127 9.24 14.47 -23.83
C ARG A 127 10.50 13.81 -24.41
N GLN A 128 11.00 14.34 -25.52
CA GLN A 128 12.26 13.94 -26.15
C GLN A 128 13.26 15.10 -26.17
N SER A 129 14.55 14.76 -26.30
CA SER A 129 15.60 15.76 -26.54
C SER A 129 15.31 16.49 -27.85
N GLY A 130 15.21 17.82 -27.80
CA GLY A 130 14.85 18.67 -28.94
C GLY A 130 13.40 19.19 -28.95
N ASP A 131 12.53 18.74 -28.04
CA ASP A 131 11.20 19.35 -27.89
C ASP A 131 11.33 20.76 -27.29
N ARG A 132 11.34 21.79 -28.15
CA ARG A 132 11.46 23.21 -27.74
C ARG A 132 10.15 23.80 -27.21
N SER A 133 9.01 23.19 -27.52
CA SER A 133 7.68 23.69 -27.18
C SER A 133 6.89 22.70 -26.35
N THR A 134 6.35 23.16 -25.21
CA THR A 134 5.45 22.38 -24.35
C THR A 134 4.19 21.94 -25.09
N LYS A 135 3.77 22.64 -26.16
CA LYS A 135 2.59 22.27 -26.96
C LYS A 135 2.73 20.88 -27.60
N VAL A 136 3.93 20.52 -28.06
CA VAL A 136 4.18 19.21 -28.68
C VAL A 136 4.05 18.09 -27.64
N VAL A 137 4.58 18.30 -26.44
CA VAL A 137 4.47 17.35 -25.32
C VAL A 137 3.01 17.17 -24.90
N VAL A 138 2.28 18.28 -24.74
CA VAL A 138 0.84 18.25 -24.40
C VAL A 138 0.03 17.55 -25.49
N HIS A 139 0.35 17.77 -26.76
CA HIS A 139 -0.30 17.06 -27.86
C HIS A 139 -0.09 15.54 -27.76
N ARG A 140 1.14 15.09 -27.47
CA ARG A 140 1.41 13.65 -27.27
C ARG A 140 0.67 13.07 -26.08
N VAL A 141 0.58 13.80 -24.97
CA VAL A 141 -0.22 13.40 -23.80
C VAL A 141 -1.68 13.23 -24.22
N LYS A 142 -2.27 14.24 -24.85
CA LYS A 142 -3.68 14.21 -25.29
C LYS A 142 -4.00 13.12 -26.31
N THR A 143 -3.04 12.70 -27.13
CA THR A 143 -3.22 11.63 -28.11
C THR A 143 -2.72 10.27 -27.61
N GLY A 144 -2.17 10.16 -26.39
CA GLY A 144 -1.56 8.93 -25.87
C GLY A 144 -0.32 8.47 -26.65
N SER A 145 0.31 9.37 -27.40
CA SER A 145 1.45 9.07 -28.26
C SER A 145 2.75 8.97 -27.47
N ILE A 146 2.97 7.82 -26.83
CA ILE A 146 4.21 7.51 -26.11
C ILE A 146 5.40 7.35 -27.08
N ILE A 147 6.58 7.78 -26.64
CA ILE A 147 7.83 7.66 -27.38
C ILE A 147 8.34 6.21 -27.27
N LYS A 148 8.37 5.49 -28.40
CA LYS A 148 8.76 4.06 -28.45
C LYS A 148 10.11 3.81 -29.13
N ASN A 149 10.71 4.81 -29.75
CA ASN A 149 11.96 4.67 -30.53
C ASN A 149 13.23 4.59 -29.67
N ARG A 150 13.10 4.42 -28.34
CA ARG A 150 14.25 4.34 -27.43
C ARG A 150 14.81 2.91 -27.38
N PRO A 151 16.14 2.72 -27.35
CA PRO A 151 16.74 1.39 -27.21
C PRO A 151 16.21 0.62 -25.99
N ALA A 152 16.07 1.31 -24.84
CA ALA A 152 15.52 0.70 -23.63
C ALA A 152 14.09 0.16 -23.83
N TRP A 153 13.23 0.91 -24.54
CA TRP A 153 11.86 0.52 -24.85
C TRP A 153 11.80 -0.71 -25.76
N GLN A 154 12.67 -0.79 -26.76
CA GLN A 154 12.71 -1.90 -27.72
C GLN A 154 13.12 -3.22 -27.07
N ASN A 155 13.86 -3.16 -25.96
CA ASN A 155 14.35 -4.32 -25.22
C ASN A 155 13.43 -4.74 -24.05
N LEU A 156 12.26 -4.14 -23.90
CA LEU A 156 11.30 -4.48 -22.85
C LEU A 156 10.60 -5.81 -23.12
N SER A 157 10.20 -6.51 -22.06
CA SER A 157 9.34 -7.68 -22.21
C SER A 157 7.95 -7.28 -22.68
N GLU A 158 7.26 -8.18 -23.36
CA GLU A 158 5.88 -7.96 -23.82
C GLU A 158 4.96 -7.56 -22.66
N ALA A 159 5.08 -8.24 -21.51
CA ALA A 159 4.32 -7.91 -20.31
C ALA A 159 4.58 -6.49 -19.79
N ALA A 160 5.84 -6.01 -19.82
CA ALA A 160 6.16 -4.65 -19.39
C ALA A 160 5.53 -3.61 -20.33
N VAL A 161 5.64 -3.87 -21.64
CA VAL A 161 5.05 -3.02 -22.68
C VAL A 161 3.52 -2.98 -22.57
N ASP A 162 2.89 -4.12 -22.32
CA ASP A 162 1.44 -4.23 -22.15
C ASP A 162 0.95 -3.42 -20.94
N LEU A 163 1.60 -3.56 -19.78
CA LEU A 163 1.22 -2.80 -18.59
C LEU A 163 1.31 -1.29 -18.82
N VAL A 164 2.41 -0.81 -19.40
CA VAL A 164 2.56 0.63 -19.72
C VAL A 164 1.46 1.10 -20.67
N ARG A 165 1.12 0.32 -21.70
CA ARG A 165 0.06 0.68 -22.65
C ARG A 165 -1.32 0.75 -22.01
N ARG A 166 -1.62 -0.15 -21.08
CA ARG A 166 -2.91 -0.21 -20.36
C ARG A 166 -3.05 0.87 -19.28
N LEU A 167 -1.93 1.34 -18.73
CA LEU A 167 -1.91 2.49 -17.80
C LEU A 167 -1.93 3.84 -18.52
N LEU A 168 -1.32 3.94 -19.71
CA LEU A 168 -1.27 5.17 -20.52
C LEU A 168 -2.37 5.21 -21.60
N VAL A 169 -3.57 4.75 -21.25
CA VAL A 169 -4.79 4.90 -22.08
C VAL A 169 -5.38 6.29 -21.85
N VAL A 170 -5.65 7.02 -22.94
CA VAL A 170 -6.19 8.40 -22.88
C VAL A 170 -7.54 8.41 -22.18
N GLU A 171 -8.46 7.57 -22.65
CA GLU A 171 -9.80 7.43 -22.09
C GLU A 171 -9.72 6.86 -20.66
N PRO A 172 -10.08 7.62 -19.61
CA PRO A 172 -9.94 7.18 -18.23
C PRO A 172 -10.71 5.88 -17.99
N SER A 173 -11.94 5.76 -18.47
CA SER A 173 -12.80 4.58 -18.25
C SER A 173 -12.21 3.26 -18.76
N ARG A 174 -11.27 3.30 -19.71
CA ARG A 174 -10.57 2.13 -20.28
C ARG A 174 -9.20 1.87 -19.67
N ARG A 175 -8.74 2.75 -18.78
CA ARG A 175 -7.45 2.67 -18.08
C ARG A 175 -7.58 1.69 -16.92
N LEU A 176 -6.57 0.85 -16.72
CA LEU A 176 -6.56 -0.07 -15.58
C LEU A 176 -6.67 0.70 -14.26
N THR A 177 -7.48 0.19 -13.35
CA THR A 177 -7.46 0.55 -11.93
C THR A 177 -6.23 -0.04 -11.24
N ALA A 178 -5.89 0.46 -10.05
CA ALA A 178 -4.78 -0.09 -9.26
C ALA A 178 -4.98 -1.58 -8.93
N ALA A 179 -6.19 -1.96 -8.52
CA ALA A 179 -6.54 -3.34 -8.19
C ALA A 179 -6.40 -4.27 -9.41
N GLU A 180 -6.87 -3.86 -10.60
CA GLU A 180 -6.68 -4.65 -11.82
C GLU A 180 -5.20 -4.73 -12.24
N ALA A 181 -4.45 -3.64 -12.09
CA ALA A 181 -3.04 -3.59 -12.43
C ALA A 181 -2.17 -4.49 -11.52
N LEU A 182 -2.56 -4.72 -10.26
CA LEU A 182 -1.88 -5.66 -9.36
C LEU A 182 -1.92 -7.10 -9.86
N HIS A 183 -2.97 -7.47 -10.59
CA HIS A 183 -3.15 -8.78 -11.21
C HIS A 183 -2.49 -8.89 -12.59
N HIS A 184 -1.79 -7.85 -13.05
CA HIS A 184 -1.16 -7.86 -14.36
C HIS A 184 0.06 -8.80 -14.39
N PRO A 185 0.28 -9.60 -15.46
CA PRO A 185 1.40 -10.55 -15.53
C PRO A 185 2.78 -9.96 -15.23
N PHE A 186 3.02 -8.71 -15.65
CA PHE A 186 4.27 -8.01 -15.32
C PHE A 186 4.50 -7.86 -13.82
N VAL A 187 3.45 -7.57 -13.05
CA VAL A 187 3.50 -7.37 -11.60
C VAL A 187 3.58 -8.71 -10.89
N LEU A 188 2.74 -9.66 -11.29
CA LEU A 188 2.71 -11.02 -10.75
C LEU A 188 4.03 -11.77 -10.93
N ALA A 189 4.78 -11.48 -12.00
CA ALA A 189 6.09 -12.10 -12.23
C ALA A 189 7.06 -11.83 -11.07
N SER A 190 6.97 -10.67 -10.39
CA SER A 190 7.82 -10.35 -9.22
C SER A 190 7.34 -10.90 -7.90
N SER A 191 6.15 -11.52 -7.86
CA SER A 191 5.66 -12.15 -6.65
C SER A 191 6.66 -13.24 -6.26
N PRO A 192 7.22 -13.20 -5.04
CA PRO A 192 7.92 -14.36 -4.52
C PRO A 192 6.99 -15.55 -4.68
N SER A 193 7.52 -16.74 -4.99
CA SER A 193 6.75 -17.98 -4.83
C SER A 193 6.31 -18.05 -3.37
N ILE A 194 5.10 -17.57 -3.10
CA ILE A 194 4.48 -17.55 -1.80
C ILE A 194 3.76 -18.88 -1.73
N THR A 195 4.38 -19.85 -1.09
CA THR A 195 3.63 -20.97 -0.53
C THR A 195 2.65 -20.38 0.49
N PRO A 196 1.33 -20.51 0.31
CA PRO A 196 0.32 -19.84 1.12
C PRO A 196 0.17 -20.56 2.47
N ARG A 197 1.17 -20.47 3.34
CA ARG A 197 1.20 -21.22 4.62
C ARG A 197 2.08 -20.46 5.61
N THR A 198 1.51 -19.53 6.39
CA THR A 198 2.35 -18.74 7.32
C THR A 198 1.66 -18.36 8.63
N LEU A 199 0.33 -18.33 8.71
CA LEU A 199 -0.32 -18.10 9.99
C LEU A 199 -0.46 -19.42 10.76
N THR A 200 0.46 -19.67 11.68
CA THR A 200 0.36 -20.83 12.59
C THR A 200 -0.94 -20.75 13.42
N ILE A 201 -1.44 -21.90 13.89
CA ILE A 201 -2.56 -21.97 14.84
C ILE A 201 -2.33 -21.05 16.06
N ALA A 202 -1.08 -20.96 16.52
CA ALA A 202 -0.68 -20.04 17.59
C ALA A 202 -0.87 -18.56 17.20
N GLY A 203 -0.57 -18.18 15.95
CA GLY A 203 -0.86 -16.87 15.39
C GLY A 203 -2.36 -16.55 15.39
N ARG A 204 -3.20 -17.52 15.00
CA ARG A 204 -4.66 -17.37 15.02
C ARG A 204 -5.21 -17.18 16.44
N HIS A 205 -4.74 -17.95 17.43
CA HIS A 205 -5.16 -17.77 18.81
C HIS A 205 -4.81 -16.40 19.41
N LYS A 206 -3.68 -15.80 18.99
CA LYS A 206 -3.34 -14.44 19.42
C LYS A 206 -4.29 -13.41 18.81
N LEU A 207 -4.70 -13.62 17.56
CA LEU A 207 -5.71 -12.80 16.89
C LEU A 207 -7.06 -12.83 17.61
N ASP A 208 -7.57 -14.02 17.93
CA ASP A 208 -8.84 -14.16 18.63
C ASP A 208 -8.79 -13.47 20.00
N ARG A 209 -7.64 -13.55 20.69
CA ARG A 209 -7.40 -12.84 21.95
C ARG A 209 -7.40 -11.32 21.77
N TYR A 210 -6.75 -10.79 20.73
CA TYR A 210 -6.74 -9.36 20.43
C TYR A 210 -8.15 -8.84 20.11
N LEU A 211 -8.89 -9.58 19.28
CA LEU A 211 -10.26 -9.26 18.91
C LEU A 211 -11.19 -9.17 20.13
N ALA A 212 -10.93 -9.96 21.17
CA ALA A 212 -11.66 -9.91 22.44
C ALA A 212 -11.27 -8.73 23.36
N PHE A 213 -10.23 -7.95 23.04
CA PHE A 213 -9.85 -6.81 23.88
C PHE A 213 -10.89 -5.67 23.84
N PRO A 214 -11.13 -4.99 24.98
CA PRO A 214 -11.94 -3.77 25.01
C PRO A 214 -11.37 -2.68 24.10
N LEU A 215 -12.24 -1.80 23.59
CA LEU A 215 -11.87 -0.73 22.66
C LEU A 215 -10.72 0.15 23.19
N GLN A 216 -10.77 0.54 24.47
CA GLN A 216 -9.74 1.37 25.09
C GLN A 216 -8.36 0.71 25.05
N ARG A 217 -8.30 -0.61 25.22
CA ARG A 217 -7.06 -1.38 25.16
C ARG A 217 -6.55 -1.47 23.72
N LYS A 218 -7.45 -1.65 22.73
CA LYS A 218 -7.08 -1.64 21.31
C LYS A 218 -6.52 -0.29 20.88
N GLU A 219 -7.13 0.83 21.28
CA GLU A 219 -6.64 2.17 20.95
C GLU A 219 -5.26 2.48 21.56
N LEU A 220 -5.01 2.03 22.79
CA LEU A 220 -3.70 2.18 23.41
C LEU A 220 -2.62 1.37 22.67
N LEU A 221 -2.94 0.13 22.31
CA LEU A 221 -2.03 -0.71 21.53
C LEU A 221 -1.79 -0.12 20.13
N ARG A 222 -2.81 0.45 19.48
CA ARG A 222 -2.64 1.19 18.23
C ARG A 222 -1.70 2.39 18.38
N ALA A 223 -1.85 3.17 19.45
CA ALA A 223 -0.99 4.33 19.68
C ALA A 223 0.48 3.93 19.82
N ALA A 224 0.78 2.86 20.57
CA ALA A 224 2.16 2.45 20.78
C ALA A 224 2.71 1.56 19.66
N ALA A 225 1.88 0.87 18.87
CA ALA A 225 2.32 0.21 17.63
C ALA A 225 2.88 1.20 16.60
N ARG A 226 2.40 2.45 16.59
CA ARG A 226 2.96 3.54 15.76
C ARG A 226 4.39 3.95 16.15
N LEU A 227 4.85 3.57 17.34
CA LEU A 227 6.20 3.83 17.83
C LEU A 227 7.18 2.71 17.48
N VAL A 228 6.69 1.57 16.99
CA VAL A 228 7.53 0.42 16.63
C VAL A 228 8.30 0.74 15.34
N PRO A 229 9.64 0.62 15.32
CA PRO A 229 10.41 0.80 14.10
C PRO A 229 10.03 -0.21 13.01
N GLU A 230 9.91 0.24 11.76
CA GLU A 230 9.54 -0.60 10.61
C GLU A 230 10.49 -1.80 10.43
N SER A 231 11.76 -1.67 10.85
CA SER A 231 12.74 -2.76 10.81
C SER A 231 12.30 -4.00 11.60
N GLN A 232 11.44 -3.84 12.60
CA GLN A 232 10.86 -4.94 13.38
C GLN A 232 9.56 -5.49 12.77
N LEU A 233 8.95 -4.77 11.83
CA LEU A 233 7.66 -5.11 11.22
C LEU A 233 7.80 -5.87 9.89
N GLY A 234 9.01 -5.94 9.31
CA GLY A 234 9.22 -6.39 7.93
C GLY A 234 8.56 -7.72 7.54
N GLU A 235 8.64 -8.73 8.41
CA GLU A 235 8.02 -10.05 8.20
C GLU A 235 6.49 -9.98 8.34
N LEU A 236 5.97 -9.29 9.35
CA LEU A 236 4.53 -9.13 9.57
C LEU A 236 3.87 -8.35 8.44
N SER A 237 4.52 -7.32 7.93
CA SER A 237 4.07 -6.57 6.76
C SER A 237 3.99 -7.44 5.50
N ARG A 238 4.85 -8.47 5.39
CA ARG A 238 4.79 -9.43 4.29
C ARG A 238 3.62 -10.40 4.47
N ILE A 239 3.39 -10.88 5.69
CA ILE A 239 2.24 -11.77 5.98
C ILE A 239 0.92 -11.02 5.75
N PHE A 240 0.82 -9.75 6.15
CA PHE A 240 -0.35 -8.93 5.86
C PHE A 240 -0.61 -8.80 4.36
N ALA A 241 0.42 -8.48 3.57
CA ALA A 241 0.28 -8.35 2.12
C ALA A 241 -0.05 -9.68 1.39
N ILE A 242 0.13 -10.82 2.05
CA ILE A 242 -0.31 -12.14 1.55
C ILE A 242 -1.76 -12.40 1.96
N ALA A 243 -2.14 -11.93 3.16
CA ALA A 243 -3.50 -12.04 3.69
C ALA A 243 -4.50 -11.23 2.87
N ASP A 244 -4.17 -9.96 2.65
CA ASP A 244 -4.96 -8.96 1.94
C ASP A 244 -4.90 -9.24 0.43
N SER A 245 -5.77 -10.16 0.01
CA SER A 245 -5.79 -10.75 -1.33
C SER A 245 -6.48 -9.86 -2.35
N ASP A 246 -7.45 -9.05 -1.91
CA ASP A 246 -8.13 -8.06 -2.74
C ASP A 246 -7.45 -6.68 -2.72
N HIS A 247 -6.44 -6.51 -1.86
CA HIS A 247 -5.61 -5.32 -1.73
C HIS A 247 -6.39 -4.07 -1.26
N ASP A 248 -7.45 -4.28 -0.46
CA ASP A 248 -8.25 -3.19 0.13
C ASP A 248 -7.60 -2.56 1.38
N GLY A 249 -6.50 -3.14 1.85
CA GLY A 249 -5.77 -2.71 3.04
C GLY A 249 -6.35 -3.18 4.35
N ARG A 250 -7.22 -4.19 4.30
CA ARG A 250 -7.80 -4.88 5.44
C ARG A 250 -7.69 -6.38 5.19
N VAL A 251 -7.89 -7.14 6.25
CA VAL A 251 -7.99 -8.60 6.17
C VAL A 251 -9.31 -9.01 6.77
N ASP A 252 -10.16 -9.64 5.97
CA ASP A 252 -11.43 -10.19 6.42
C ASP A 252 -11.31 -11.64 6.91
N LEU A 253 -12.41 -12.21 7.42
CA LEU A 253 -12.43 -13.59 7.92
C LEU A 253 -12.19 -14.65 6.84
N GLY A 254 -12.62 -14.40 5.61
CA GLY A 254 -12.40 -15.29 4.47
C GLY A 254 -10.92 -15.34 4.10
N GLU A 255 -10.31 -14.17 3.98
CA GLU A 255 -8.89 -13.99 3.71
C GLU A 255 -8.02 -14.57 4.82
N LEU A 256 -8.41 -14.37 6.08
CA LEU A 256 -7.66 -14.88 7.21
C LEU A 256 -7.73 -16.40 7.34
N ASN A 257 -8.84 -17.02 6.93
CA ASN A 257 -8.96 -18.49 6.89
C ASN A 257 -8.07 -19.10 5.79
N PHE A 258 -7.84 -18.40 4.69
CA PHE A 258 -6.94 -18.86 3.63
C PHE A 258 -5.47 -18.96 4.10
N LEU A 259 -5.08 -18.23 5.15
CA LEU A 259 -3.72 -18.23 5.68
C LEU A 259 -3.38 -19.35 6.69
N VAL A 260 -4.39 -20.03 7.23
CA VAL A 260 -4.22 -21.03 8.30
C VAL A 260 -4.11 -22.43 7.69
N GLU A 261 -3.05 -23.17 8.01
CA GLU A 261 -2.94 -24.58 7.62
C GLU A 261 -3.99 -25.44 8.34
N GLU A 262 -4.83 -26.12 7.57
CA GLU A 262 -5.79 -27.10 8.05
C GLU A 262 -5.06 -28.38 8.50
N SER A 263 -4.52 -28.38 9.71
CA SER A 263 -4.08 -29.60 10.39
C SER A 263 -5.15 -30.05 11.39
N ALA A 264 -5.99 -30.96 10.91
CA ALA A 264 -6.77 -31.96 11.64
C ALA A 264 -7.67 -31.53 12.83
N SER A 265 -8.98 -31.59 12.56
CA SER A 265 -10.05 -32.07 13.45
C SER A 265 -10.19 -31.44 14.84
N GLY A 266 -11.12 -30.50 14.99
CA GLY A 266 -11.72 -30.23 16.30
C GLY A 266 -12.43 -28.89 16.46
N SER A 267 -13.77 -28.93 16.33
CA SER A 267 -14.75 -27.99 16.90
C SER A 267 -14.91 -26.60 16.27
N SER A 268 -16.04 -26.49 15.59
CA SER A 268 -16.73 -25.33 14.99
C SER A 268 -17.23 -24.28 15.99
N THR A 269 -16.48 -23.93 17.04
CA THR A 269 -16.90 -22.90 18.01
C THR A 269 -16.32 -21.50 17.75
N LEU A 270 -15.45 -21.35 16.74
CA LEU A 270 -14.62 -20.15 16.52
C LEU A 270 -15.26 -19.01 15.71
N GLY A 271 -16.28 -19.29 14.88
CA GLY A 271 -16.97 -18.24 14.11
C GLY A 271 -17.75 -17.25 15.00
N THR A 272 -18.16 -17.69 16.19
CA THR A 272 -19.09 -16.97 17.07
C THR A 272 -18.40 -15.88 17.91
N ALA A 273 -17.09 -16.00 18.17
CA ALA A 273 -16.34 -15.01 18.94
C ALA A 273 -16.09 -13.72 18.13
N CYS A 274 -15.82 -13.86 16.82
CA CYS A 274 -15.60 -12.72 15.93
C CYS A 274 -16.89 -11.89 15.74
N VAL A 275 -18.06 -12.55 15.72
CA VAL A 275 -19.37 -11.90 15.56
C VAL A 275 -19.79 -11.08 16.79
N ARG A 276 -19.32 -11.42 18.01
CA ARG A 276 -19.73 -10.70 19.23
C ARG A 276 -18.88 -9.47 19.57
N ALA A 277 -17.65 -9.38 19.07
CA ALA A 277 -16.78 -8.23 19.33
C ALA A 277 -17.04 -7.06 18.35
N CYS A 278 -17.68 -7.35 17.21
CA CYS A 278 -18.07 -6.36 16.22
C CYS A 278 -19.60 -6.19 16.27
N GLY A 279 -20.06 -5.15 16.96
CA GLY A 279 -21.45 -4.70 16.79
C GLY A 279 -21.70 -4.40 15.32
N ASN A 280 -22.45 -5.28 14.66
CA ASN A 280 -22.95 -5.21 13.29
C ASN A 280 -21.93 -4.72 12.22
N GLY A 281 -21.09 -5.62 11.75
CA GLY A 281 -20.30 -5.42 10.54
C GLY A 281 -19.22 -6.49 10.42
N SER A 282 -18.98 -7.01 9.21
CA SER A 282 -17.90 -7.95 8.90
C SER A 282 -16.61 -7.56 9.65
N ALA A 283 -16.11 -8.43 10.53
CA ALA A 283 -14.92 -8.16 11.31
C ALA A 283 -13.71 -8.11 10.38
N THR A 284 -13.26 -6.90 10.05
CA THR A 284 -12.09 -6.63 9.20
C THR A 284 -10.97 -6.06 10.05
N LEU A 285 -9.74 -6.53 9.83
CA LEU A 285 -8.55 -6.08 10.53
C LEU A 285 -7.76 -5.13 9.63
N ASP A 286 -7.48 -3.93 10.10
CA ASP A 286 -6.49 -3.08 9.43
C ASP A 286 -5.06 -3.58 9.71
N TYR A 287 -4.09 -3.06 8.95
CA TYR A 287 -2.67 -3.41 9.08
C TYR A 287 -2.13 -3.30 10.51
N LEU A 288 -2.55 -2.27 11.26
CA LEU A 288 -2.05 -2.02 12.60
C LEU A 288 -2.62 -3.04 13.59
N ASP A 289 -3.92 -3.31 13.48
CA ASP A 289 -4.60 -4.37 14.26
C ASP A 289 -3.98 -5.74 14.00
N PHE A 290 -3.69 -6.06 12.74
CA PHE A 290 -3.07 -7.32 12.35
C PHE A 290 -1.69 -7.52 12.99
N ILE A 291 -0.85 -6.48 12.96
CA ILE A 291 0.48 -6.50 13.58
C ILE A 291 0.40 -6.68 15.09
N ILE A 292 -0.44 -5.88 15.76
CA ILE A 292 -0.61 -5.95 17.22
C ILE A 292 -1.08 -7.33 17.65
N ALA A 293 -1.95 -7.92 16.84
CA ALA A 293 -2.57 -9.20 17.12
C ALA A 293 -1.59 -10.36 16.95
N ILE A 294 -0.75 -10.36 15.91
CA ILE A 294 0.13 -11.49 15.59
C ILE A 294 1.45 -11.40 16.35
N ASP A 295 1.96 -10.18 16.53
CA ASP A 295 3.18 -9.95 17.28
C ASP A 295 2.91 -9.93 18.79
N GLY A 296 3.20 -11.08 19.40
CA GLY A 296 3.09 -11.27 20.83
C GLY A 296 4.16 -10.52 21.64
N ALA A 297 5.24 -10.03 21.02
CA ALA A 297 6.23 -9.17 21.68
C ALA A 297 5.71 -7.74 21.74
N ILE A 298 5.21 -7.19 20.61
CA ILE A 298 4.53 -5.90 20.57
C ILE A 298 3.36 -5.87 21.58
N SER A 299 2.52 -6.91 21.61
CA SER A 299 1.47 -7.01 22.61
C SER A 299 2.00 -7.11 24.06
N ARG A 300 3.10 -7.84 24.34
CA ARG A 300 3.64 -8.01 25.71
C ARG A 300 4.42 -6.81 26.22
N ASP A 301 5.31 -6.26 25.40
CA ASP A 301 6.13 -5.09 25.72
C ASP A 301 5.24 -3.86 25.88
N MET A 302 4.21 -3.70 25.05
CA MET A 302 3.19 -2.68 25.26
C MET A 302 2.27 -2.95 26.46
N LEU A 303 2.03 -4.21 26.85
CA LEU A 303 1.29 -4.51 28.08
C LEU A 303 2.08 -4.11 29.33
N SER A 304 3.40 -4.23 29.30
CA SER A 304 4.27 -3.72 30.37
C SER A 304 4.30 -2.19 30.42
N LEU A 305 4.34 -1.54 29.26
CA LEU A 305 4.30 -0.08 29.14
C LEU A 305 2.94 0.49 29.55
N SER A 306 1.83 -0.14 29.15
CA SER A 306 0.49 0.26 29.57
C SER A 306 0.23 -0.01 31.05
N SER A 307 0.69 -1.13 31.61
CA SER A 307 0.61 -1.39 33.05
C SER A 307 1.42 -0.36 33.85
N SER A 308 2.60 0.03 33.34
CA SER A 308 3.43 1.07 33.98
C SER A 308 2.93 2.50 33.73
N ALA A 309 2.24 2.77 32.62
CA ALA A 309 1.63 4.06 32.31
C ALA A 309 0.30 4.24 33.06
N ILE A 310 -0.48 3.17 33.24
CA ILE A 310 -1.67 3.13 34.10
C ILE A 310 -1.26 3.23 35.58
N ALA A 311 -0.15 2.61 35.97
CA ALA A 311 0.42 2.80 37.31
C ALA A 311 0.97 4.22 37.53
N ARG A 312 1.55 4.85 36.49
CA ARG A 312 2.06 6.23 36.54
C ARG A 312 0.98 7.30 36.39
N SER A 313 -0.15 7.01 35.74
CA SER A 313 -1.28 7.94 35.60
C SER A 313 -2.13 8.04 36.87
N SER A 314 -1.87 7.22 37.89
CA SER A 314 -2.27 7.47 39.28
C SER A 314 -1.62 8.73 39.88
N ILE A 315 -0.70 9.37 39.16
CA ILE A 315 -0.17 10.71 39.47
C ILE A 315 -0.54 11.66 38.33
N SER A 316 -1.68 12.33 38.51
CA SER A 316 -2.06 13.63 37.95
C SER A 316 -1.70 13.89 36.47
N CYS A 317 -2.57 13.47 35.55
CA CYS A 317 -2.78 14.20 34.30
C CYS A 317 -4.29 14.28 34.01
N ARG A 318 -4.87 15.44 34.31
CA ARG A 318 -6.24 15.81 33.93
C ARG A 318 -6.31 15.98 32.41
N PHE A 319 -6.96 15.04 31.73
CA PHE A 319 -7.71 15.35 30.50
C PHE A 319 -9.21 15.22 30.84
N PRO A 320 -10.06 16.16 30.41
CA PRO A 320 -11.46 16.19 30.79
C PRO A 320 -12.21 15.15 29.95
N LEU A 321 -12.40 13.95 30.50
CA LEU A 321 -13.50 13.09 30.10
C LEU A 321 -14.51 13.13 31.24
N ASP A 322 -15.69 13.63 30.92
CA ASP A 322 -16.83 13.87 31.79
C ASP A 322 -17.12 12.65 32.68
N VAL A 323 -16.84 12.79 33.98
CA VAL A 323 -17.00 11.73 34.99
C VAL A 323 -18.35 11.92 35.67
N THR A 324 -19.40 11.37 35.07
CA THR A 324 -20.69 11.20 35.78
C THR A 324 -21.19 9.76 35.83
N SER A 325 -20.55 8.80 35.15
CA SER A 325 -21.02 7.40 35.12
C SER A 325 -20.11 6.37 35.80
N ALA A 326 -18.95 6.76 36.33
CA ALA A 326 -17.96 5.82 36.89
C ALA A 326 -17.99 5.70 38.44
N ARG A 327 -19.10 6.06 39.10
CA ARG A 327 -19.24 5.94 40.57
C ARG A 327 -20.11 4.78 41.05
N GLN A 328 -20.72 4.00 40.16
CA GLN A 328 -21.62 2.90 40.57
C GLN A 328 -20.97 1.50 40.57
N TYR A 329 -19.74 1.34 40.09
CA TYR A 329 -19.13 0.00 39.97
C TYR A 329 -18.07 -0.36 41.01
N ALA A 330 -17.81 0.50 42.00
CA ALA A 330 -16.77 0.29 43.01
C ALA A 330 -17.29 -0.04 44.43
N GLN A 331 -18.60 -0.34 44.59
CA GLN A 331 -19.20 -0.61 45.91
C GLN A 331 -19.90 -1.97 46.06
N SER A 332 -19.74 -2.92 45.14
CA SER A 332 -20.45 -4.21 45.23
C SER A 332 -19.56 -5.46 45.08
N SER A 333 -18.28 -5.40 45.47
CA SER A 333 -17.42 -6.61 45.45
C SER A 333 -16.57 -6.79 46.71
N GLN A 334 -17.03 -6.24 47.82
CA GLN A 334 -16.72 -6.76 49.14
C GLN A 334 -18.06 -7.17 49.76
N ASP A 335 -18.09 -8.39 50.30
CA ASP A 335 -19.26 -9.11 50.84
C ASP A 335 -20.15 -9.82 49.81
N THR A 336 -19.66 -10.94 49.27
CA THR A 336 -20.20 -12.32 49.41
C THR A 336 -19.51 -13.29 48.46
#